data_AF-A0A1I4TLY3-F1
#
_entry.id   AF-A0A1I4TLY3-F1
#
_cell.length_a   1.000
_cell.length_b   1.000
_cell.length_c   1.000
_cell.angle_alpha   90.00
_cell.angle_beta   90.00
_cell.angle_gamma   90.00
#
_symmetry.space_group_name_H-M   'P 1'
#
loop_
_entity.id
_entity.type
_entity.pdbx_description
1 polymer ?
#
loop_
_entity_poly.entity_id
_entity_poly.type
_entity_poly.pdbx_seq_one_letter_code
_entity_poly.pdbx_strand_id
1 'polypeptide(L)'
;MEKLRKHKFNSLNSGKAENIEDFFNQLIKPQFEHVNEIKNTHETLLNYIEHPEATLFLRLYGSFSKDNYDLLRRGFLTRFPDRTKMVFCDNTFSMLFTGLKLSGQTIEEDELIDYFNQEKLICSFGLTSNEKELSFYTNNKAVRVSLNSKGYYLAHIKPTGYGYSDLCKRNLREFFPNPDRKEWDTDSKIRHAKDNLNETQKSLLKAHFVRLVHPLNSFLVPKKDHLIYKGKNIGEELELIKYVKSYLEKEFPKEYQEFENITLAHTFQPTDSKLESIEWFEKPIPRNNHLKKKKEKTEIINTPASNEIPNEIEEELENNLLRWLKSIGMQVFTEILCPSILINPKVTIHEISEKYPQFQKFSESSKKSRLSSSKSIYKNGLIPESLQFIIDSKNTKETTRKAASELLLNI
;
A
#
# COMPACT_ATOMS: atom_id res chain seq x y z
N MET A 1 -4.84 27.26 -2.99
CA MET A 1 -3.88 26.49 -2.14
C MET A 1 -3.53 27.05 -0.76
N GLU A 2 -3.36 28.37 -0.55
CA GLU A 2 -2.98 28.88 0.79
C GLU A 2 -4.00 28.67 1.89
N LYS A 3 -5.29 28.64 1.55
CA LYS A 3 -6.35 28.26 2.47
C LYS A 3 -6.11 26.85 3.01
N LEU A 4 -5.83 25.87 2.15
CA LEU A 4 -5.48 24.49 2.52
C LEU A 4 -4.23 24.40 3.39
N ARG A 5 -3.18 25.19 3.12
CA ARG A 5 -1.96 25.21 3.98
C ARG A 5 -2.25 25.61 5.43
N LYS A 6 -3.21 26.52 5.62
CA LYS A 6 -3.60 27.05 6.93
C LYS A 6 -4.69 26.21 7.60
N HIS A 7 -5.32 25.30 6.86
CA HIS A 7 -6.39 24.46 7.38
C HIS A 7 -5.85 23.48 8.43
N LYS A 8 -6.56 23.34 9.55
CA LYS A 8 -6.19 22.45 10.65
C LYS A 8 -7.09 21.21 10.63
N PHE A 9 -6.53 20.10 10.18
CA PHE A 9 -7.22 18.80 10.22
C PHE A 9 -7.30 18.27 11.64
N ASN A 10 -8.47 17.72 11.98
CA ASN A 10 -8.72 17.07 13.25
C ASN A 10 -7.82 15.84 13.44
N SER A 11 -7.39 15.62 14.67
CA SER A 11 -6.76 14.36 15.07
C SER A 11 -7.83 13.29 15.28
N LEU A 12 -7.44 12.02 15.11
CA LEU A 12 -8.28 10.89 15.48
C LEU A 12 -8.61 10.95 16.98
N ASN A 13 -9.89 11.03 17.32
CA ASN A 13 -10.36 10.89 18.70
C ASN A 13 -10.67 9.42 18.99
N SER A 14 -10.53 9.00 20.25
CA SER A 14 -10.89 7.63 20.66
C SER A 14 -12.40 7.40 20.54
N GLY A 15 -12.82 6.18 20.20
CA GLY A 15 -14.22 5.83 20.05
C GLY A 15 -14.45 4.34 19.88
N LYS A 16 -15.72 3.96 19.78
CA LYS A 16 -16.15 2.59 19.55
C LYS A 16 -17.39 2.59 18.64
N ALA A 17 -17.51 1.53 17.87
CA ALA A 17 -18.68 1.25 17.05
C ALA A 17 -19.12 -0.19 17.27
N GLU A 18 -20.42 -0.42 17.36
CA GLU A 18 -20.98 -1.76 17.56
C GLU A 18 -20.99 -2.59 16.27
N ASN A 19 -21.04 -1.92 15.12
CA ASN A 19 -21.11 -2.51 13.79
C ASN A 19 -20.57 -1.51 12.73
N ILE A 20 -20.61 -1.92 11.46
CA ILE A 20 -20.15 -1.08 10.34
C ILE A 20 -20.94 0.20 10.17
N GLU A 21 -22.26 0.14 10.28
CA GLU A 21 -23.10 1.34 10.09
C GLU A 21 -22.76 2.41 11.12
N ASP A 22 -22.59 2.01 12.38
CA ASP A 22 -22.17 2.89 13.45
C ASP A 22 -20.74 3.45 13.20
N PHE A 23 -19.80 2.59 12.80
CA PHE A 23 -18.44 3.01 12.43
C PHE A 23 -18.43 4.01 11.27
N PHE A 24 -19.23 3.72 10.24
CA PHE A 24 -19.40 4.57 9.07
C PHE A 24 -19.96 5.93 9.46
N ASN A 25 -21.07 5.96 10.21
CA ASN A 25 -21.72 7.21 10.61
C ASN A 25 -20.82 8.09 11.49
N GLN A 26 -20.04 7.49 12.39
CA GLN A 26 -19.16 8.23 13.29
C GLN A 26 -17.89 8.76 12.61
N LEU A 27 -17.24 7.96 11.74
CA LEU A 27 -15.90 8.31 11.23
C LEU A 27 -15.85 8.61 9.72
N ILE A 28 -16.69 7.99 8.91
CA ILE A 28 -16.55 8.03 7.45
C ILE A 28 -17.56 8.99 6.81
N LYS A 29 -18.84 8.92 7.19
CA LYS A 29 -19.89 9.78 6.64
C LYS A 29 -19.56 11.28 6.71
N PRO A 30 -19.03 11.82 7.83
CA PRO A 30 -18.69 13.25 7.90
C PRO A 30 -17.64 13.69 6.87
N GLN A 31 -16.81 12.77 6.37
CA GLN A 31 -15.79 13.08 5.36
C GLN A 31 -16.37 13.46 3.98
N PHE A 32 -17.68 13.30 3.80
CA PHE A 32 -18.43 13.60 2.59
C PHE A 32 -19.43 14.74 2.78
N GLU A 33 -19.30 15.55 3.84
CA GLU A 33 -20.24 16.64 4.14
C GLU A 33 -20.20 17.81 3.13
N HIS A 34 -19.05 18.01 2.48
CA HIS A 34 -18.83 19.06 1.48
C HIS A 34 -19.31 18.64 0.08
N VAL A 35 -20.62 18.39 -0.03
CA VAL A 35 -21.24 17.79 -1.24
C VAL A 35 -20.95 18.60 -2.50
N ASN A 36 -21.12 19.92 -2.47
CA ASN A 36 -20.94 20.77 -3.65
C ASN A 36 -19.46 20.79 -4.10
N GLU A 37 -18.53 20.89 -3.16
CA GLU A 37 -17.10 20.91 -3.46
C GLU A 37 -16.61 19.57 -3.99
N ILE A 38 -17.17 18.45 -3.50
CA ILE A 38 -16.91 17.12 -4.05
C ILE A 38 -17.39 17.02 -5.50
N LYS A 39 -18.58 17.54 -5.81
CA LYS A 39 -19.13 17.57 -7.18
C LYS A 39 -18.31 18.45 -8.13
N ASN A 40 -17.93 19.65 -7.68
CA ASN A 40 -17.07 20.53 -8.46
C ASN A 40 -15.69 19.90 -8.72
N THR A 41 -15.12 19.22 -7.71
CA THR A 41 -13.85 18.49 -7.87
C THR A 41 -14.01 17.33 -8.86
N HIS A 42 -15.15 16.62 -8.83
CA HIS A 42 -15.45 15.57 -9.79
C HIS A 42 -15.45 16.12 -11.22
N GLU A 43 -16.23 17.17 -11.49
CA GLU A 43 -16.30 17.81 -12.82
C GLU A 43 -14.92 18.29 -13.29
N THR A 44 -14.18 18.96 -12.40
CA THR A 44 -12.82 19.43 -12.69
C THR A 44 -11.90 18.28 -13.10
N LEU A 45 -11.94 17.15 -12.39
CA LEU A 45 -11.11 16.00 -12.71
C LEU A 45 -11.49 15.36 -14.06
N LEU A 46 -12.78 15.34 -14.41
CA LEU A 46 -13.23 14.80 -15.69
C LEU A 46 -12.79 15.68 -16.87
N ASN A 47 -12.88 17.00 -16.73
CA ASN A 47 -12.40 17.91 -17.77
C ASN A 47 -10.86 17.84 -17.87
N TYR A 48 -10.17 17.84 -16.73
CA TYR A 48 -8.72 17.79 -16.68
C TYR A 48 -8.12 16.57 -17.40
N ILE A 49 -8.68 15.37 -17.23
CA ILE A 49 -8.12 14.17 -17.89
C ILE A 49 -8.27 14.15 -19.42
N GLU A 50 -9.18 14.97 -19.96
CA GLU A 50 -9.37 15.16 -21.39
C GLU A 50 -8.59 16.37 -21.93
N HIS A 51 -8.04 17.20 -21.05
CA HIS A 51 -7.31 18.40 -21.45
C HIS A 51 -5.98 18.05 -22.16
N PRO A 52 -5.64 18.67 -23.31
CA PRO A 52 -4.43 18.36 -24.07
C PRO A 52 -3.11 18.57 -23.31
N GLU A 53 -3.10 19.49 -22.34
CA GLU A 53 -1.94 19.81 -21.52
C GLU A 53 -1.92 19.07 -20.17
N ALA A 54 -2.81 18.10 -19.97
CA ALA A 54 -2.85 17.31 -18.75
C ALA A 54 -1.56 16.51 -18.56
N THR A 55 -1.06 16.52 -17.32
CA THR A 55 -0.03 15.62 -16.84
C THR A 55 -0.64 14.61 -15.88
N LEU A 56 -0.60 13.33 -16.22
CA LEU A 56 -1.23 12.25 -15.47
C LEU A 56 -0.22 11.53 -14.57
N PHE A 57 -0.57 11.39 -13.30
CA PHE A 57 0.29 10.76 -12.30
C PHE A 57 -0.03 9.27 -12.13
N LEU A 58 1.02 8.45 -12.13
CA LEU A 58 0.97 6.99 -12.09
C LEU A 58 1.73 6.47 -10.87
N ARG A 59 1.08 5.67 -10.02
CA ARG A 59 1.67 5.15 -8.78
C ARG A 59 2.40 3.85 -9.09
N LEU A 60 3.62 3.99 -9.63
CA LEU A 60 4.55 2.88 -9.82
C LEU A 60 5.97 3.30 -9.43
N TYR A 61 6.82 2.30 -9.15
CA TYR A 61 8.26 2.49 -8.93
C TYR A 61 8.62 3.48 -7.82
N GLY A 62 7.74 3.63 -6.82
CA GLY A 62 7.96 4.45 -5.63
C GLY A 62 8.48 3.70 -4.40
N SER A 63 8.68 2.38 -4.51
CA SER A 63 9.16 1.52 -3.42
C SER A 63 10.19 0.53 -3.95
N PHE A 64 11.42 0.66 -3.47
CA PHE A 64 12.53 -0.28 -3.69
C PHE A 64 13.39 -0.31 -2.41
N SER A 65 14.16 -1.38 -2.22
CA SER A 65 15.18 -1.42 -1.17
C SER A 65 16.31 -0.42 -1.45
N LYS A 66 17.06 -0.03 -0.41
CA LYS A 66 18.17 0.94 -0.53
C LYS A 66 19.18 0.56 -1.62
N ASP A 67 19.47 -0.73 -1.74
CA ASP A 67 20.42 -1.26 -2.73
C ASP A 67 19.92 -1.12 -4.18
N ASN A 68 18.63 -0.81 -4.37
CA ASN A 68 17.96 -0.67 -5.67
C ASN A 68 17.29 0.70 -5.83
N TYR A 69 17.77 1.74 -5.13
CA TYR A 69 17.20 3.09 -5.24
C TYR A 69 17.38 3.73 -6.62
N ASP A 70 18.29 3.20 -7.44
CA ASP A 70 18.43 3.53 -8.86
C ASP A 70 17.21 3.12 -9.70
N LEU A 71 16.38 2.19 -9.23
CA LEU A 71 15.14 1.77 -9.88
C LEU A 71 13.91 2.63 -9.51
N LEU A 72 14.04 3.53 -8.53
CA LEU A 72 12.96 4.44 -8.16
C LEU A 72 12.72 5.51 -9.24
N ARG A 73 11.47 5.97 -9.40
CA ARG A 73 11.09 6.93 -10.47
C ARG A 73 10.23 8.10 -10.01
N ARG A 74 10.05 8.38 -8.72
CA ARG A 74 9.07 9.40 -8.29
C ARG A 74 9.46 10.79 -8.83
N GLY A 75 8.49 11.46 -9.44
CA GLY A 75 8.63 12.75 -10.11
C GLY A 75 9.37 12.71 -11.45
N PHE A 76 9.63 11.53 -12.01
CA PHE A 76 10.24 11.39 -13.34
C PHE A 76 9.16 11.60 -14.40
N LEU A 77 9.33 12.64 -15.22
CA LEU A 77 8.38 13.02 -16.27
C LEU A 77 8.73 12.33 -17.58
N THR A 78 7.74 11.69 -18.21
CA THR A 78 7.81 11.20 -19.58
C THR A 78 6.84 12.00 -20.45
N ARG A 79 7.31 12.45 -21.62
CA ARG A 79 6.51 13.06 -22.67
C ARG A 79 6.45 12.12 -23.88
N PHE A 80 5.25 11.83 -24.36
CA PHE A 80 5.00 11.00 -25.54
C PHE A 80 4.90 11.86 -26.81
N PRO A 81 5.08 11.29 -28.02
CA PRO A 81 5.00 12.04 -29.28
C PRO A 81 3.65 12.76 -29.49
N ASP A 82 2.55 12.18 -29.02
CA ASP A 82 1.19 12.76 -29.03
C ASP A 82 0.96 13.82 -27.95
N ARG A 83 2.02 14.27 -27.28
CA ARG A 83 2.05 15.25 -26.18
C ARG A 83 1.48 14.78 -24.85
N THR A 84 1.04 13.52 -24.74
CA THR A 84 0.67 12.94 -23.45
C THR A 84 1.84 13.08 -22.47
N LYS A 85 1.56 13.51 -21.23
CA LYS A 85 2.54 13.63 -20.15
C LYS A 85 2.19 12.67 -19.02
N MET A 86 3.17 11.90 -18.59
CA MET A 86 3.03 10.93 -17.51
C MET A 86 4.14 11.09 -16.47
N VAL A 87 3.80 11.00 -15.19
CA VAL A 87 4.75 11.15 -14.09
C VAL A 87 4.56 10.03 -13.08
N PHE A 88 5.63 9.41 -12.62
CA PHE A 88 5.53 8.42 -11.55
C PHE A 88 5.43 9.09 -10.17
N CYS A 89 4.64 8.53 -9.26
CA CYS A 89 4.45 9.05 -7.90
C CYS A 89 4.31 7.96 -6.83
N ASP A 90 4.14 8.38 -5.58
CA ASP A 90 3.75 7.49 -4.47
C ASP A 90 2.41 7.88 -3.85
N ASN A 91 1.98 7.12 -2.84
CA ASN A 91 0.71 7.32 -2.13
C ASN A 91 0.56 8.67 -1.43
N THR A 92 1.64 9.40 -1.17
CA THR A 92 1.51 10.70 -0.50
C THR A 92 0.95 11.78 -1.44
N PHE A 93 0.98 11.53 -2.75
CA PHE A 93 0.38 12.41 -3.76
C PHE A 93 -1.14 12.60 -3.54
N SER A 94 -1.88 11.53 -3.21
CA SER A 94 -3.34 11.58 -3.03
C SER A 94 -3.80 12.32 -1.76
N MET A 95 -2.88 12.57 -0.82
CA MET A 95 -3.20 13.25 0.44
C MET A 95 -3.64 14.70 0.23
N LEU A 96 -3.13 15.36 -0.82
CA LEU A 96 -3.56 16.72 -1.16
C LEU A 96 -5.07 16.76 -1.48
N PHE A 97 -5.52 15.88 -2.36
CA PHE A 97 -6.91 15.78 -2.79
C PHE A 97 -7.83 15.34 -1.66
N THR A 98 -7.36 14.44 -0.80
CA THR A 98 -8.08 14.11 0.44
C THR A 98 -8.22 15.33 1.34
N GLY A 99 -7.18 16.17 1.46
CA GLY A 99 -7.23 17.41 2.22
C GLY A 99 -8.20 18.44 1.64
N LEU A 100 -8.26 18.58 0.30
CA LEU A 100 -9.24 19.43 -0.39
C LEU A 100 -10.66 18.99 -0.04
N LYS A 101 -10.96 17.69 -0.19
CA LYS A 101 -12.25 17.08 0.17
C LYS A 101 -12.66 17.41 1.61
N LEU A 102 -11.77 17.15 2.57
CA LEU A 102 -12.06 17.32 4.00
C LEU A 102 -12.11 18.77 4.48
N SER A 103 -11.63 19.72 3.68
CA SER A 103 -11.60 21.13 4.06
C SER A 103 -12.63 21.98 3.33
N GLY A 104 -13.48 21.37 2.50
CA GLY A 104 -14.46 22.07 1.68
C GLY A 104 -13.80 23.03 0.71
N GLN A 105 -12.70 22.61 0.08
CA GLN A 105 -12.00 23.40 -0.93
C GLN A 105 -11.98 22.66 -2.25
N THR A 106 -12.20 23.40 -3.33
CA THR A 106 -12.06 22.93 -4.70
C THR A 106 -10.70 23.32 -5.25
N ILE A 107 -10.37 22.70 -6.39
CA ILE A 107 -9.32 23.12 -7.29
C ILE A 107 -9.96 23.25 -8.66
N GLU A 108 -9.57 24.27 -9.42
CA GLU A 108 -10.08 24.48 -10.78
C GLU A 108 -9.18 23.78 -11.82
N GLU A 109 -9.70 23.58 -13.03
CA GLU A 109 -8.98 22.90 -14.11
C GLU A 109 -7.67 23.60 -14.48
N ASP A 110 -7.73 24.91 -14.72
CA ASP A 110 -6.55 25.73 -15.05
C ASP A 110 -5.50 25.68 -13.93
N GLU A 111 -5.94 25.64 -12.67
CA GLU A 111 -5.04 25.50 -11.52
C GLU A 111 -4.33 24.13 -11.54
N LEU A 112 -5.03 23.04 -11.87
CA LEU A 112 -4.39 21.72 -12.02
C LEU A 112 -3.36 21.72 -13.15
N ILE A 113 -3.69 22.32 -14.29
CA ILE A 113 -2.77 22.45 -15.42
C ILE A 113 -1.52 23.21 -15.00
N ASP A 114 -1.67 24.38 -14.37
CA ASP A 114 -0.55 25.18 -13.90
C ASP A 114 0.28 24.42 -12.86
N TYR A 115 -0.37 23.83 -11.85
CA TYR A 115 0.33 23.17 -10.76
C TYR A 115 1.06 21.90 -11.19
N PHE A 116 0.54 21.17 -12.18
CA PHE A 116 1.12 19.91 -12.66
C PHE A 116 2.04 20.08 -13.87
N ASN A 117 2.24 21.30 -14.38
CA ASN A 117 3.20 21.58 -15.44
C ASN A 117 4.38 22.46 -15.02
N GLN A 118 4.49 22.78 -13.73
CA GLN A 118 5.64 23.48 -13.16
C GLN A 118 6.55 22.54 -12.36
N GLU A 119 7.85 22.84 -12.32
CA GLU A 119 8.84 22.05 -11.55
C GLU A 119 8.54 22.02 -10.05
N LYS A 120 7.97 23.10 -9.48
CA LYS A 120 7.64 23.18 -8.05
C LYS A 120 6.26 22.58 -7.81
N LEU A 121 6.20 21.26 -7.66
CA LEU A 121 4.93 20.55 -7.53
C LEU A 121 4.18 20.97 -6.26
N ILE A 122 2.88 21.16 -6.40
CA ILE A 122 2.01 21.50 -5.27
C ILE A 122 1.70 20.29 -4.37
N CYS A 123 1.74 19.08 -4.93
CA CYS A 123 1.64 17.82 -4.20
C CYS A 123 2.99 17.42 -3.59
N SER A 124 2.97 16.79 -2.42
CA SER A 124 4.15 16.18 -1.82
C SER A 124 4.30 14.74 -2.31
N PHE A 125 5.53 14.31 -2.55
CA PHE A 125 5.89 12.90 -2.74
C PHE A 125 7.28 12.61 -2.15
N GLY A 126 7.58 11.35 -1.84
CA GLY A 126 8.90 10.95 -1.35
C GLY A 126 9.96 11.08 -2.44
N LEU A 127 11.14 11.61 -2.09
CA LEU A 127 12.30 11.67 -2.99
C LEU A 127 13.58 11.28 -2.25
N THR A 128 14.25 10.25 -2.75
CA THR A 128 15.62 9.91 -2.35
C THR A 128 16.63 10.82 -3.04
N SER A 129 17.88 10.83 -2.56
CA SER A 129 18.97 11.57 -3.23
C SER A 129 19.14 11.13 -4.69
N ASN A 130 19.04 9.82 -4.95
CA ASN A 130 19.13 9.26 -6.30
C ASN A 130 18.00 9.78 -7.21
N GLU A 131 16.77 9.87 -6.72
CA GLU A 131 15.68 10.37 -7.56
C GLU A 131 15.84 11.87 -7.86
N LYS A 132 16.34 12.68 -6.92
CA LYS A 132 16.46 14.15 -7.08
C LYS A 132 17.32 14.58 -8.27
N GLU A 133 18.26 13.74 -8.70
CA GLU A 133 19.14 14.04 -9.84
C GLU A 133 18.34 14.20 -11.14
N LEU A 134 17.34 13.33 -11.37
CA LEU A 134 16.58 13.25 -12.63
C LEU A 134 15.08 13.48 -12.47
N SER A 135 14.61 13.73 -11.25
CA SER A 135 13.22 14.13 -11.01
C SER A 135 12.97 15.53 -11.57
N PHE A 136 12.02 15.65 -12.48
CA PHE A 136 11.56 16.95 -13.00
C PHE A 136 10.97 17.80 -11.87
N TYR A 137 10.24 17.15 -10.95
CA TYR A 137 9.55 17.84 -9.87
C TYR A 137 10.40 17.98 -8.61
N THR A 138 10.25 19.12 -7.97
CA THR A 138 10.82 19.43 -6.66
C THR A 138 9.72 19.63 -5.63
N ASN A 139 10.00 19.23 -4.39
CA ASN A 139 9.06 19.39 -3.26
C ASN A 139 9.17 20.75 -2.55
N ASN A 140 10.00 21.65 -3.07
CA ASN A 140 10.21 22.97 -2.51
C ASN A 140 8.96 23.81 -2.78
N LYS A 141 8.02 23.83 -1.80
CA LYS A 141 6.67 24.43 -1.79
C LYS A 141 5.50 23.44 -1.88
N ALA A 142 5.71 22.13 -1.80
CA ALA A 142 4.59 21.20 -1.72
C ALA A 142 3.66 21.53 -0.52
N VAL A 143 2.35 21.45 -0.72
CA VAL A 143 1.35 21.50 0.36
C VAL A 143 1.32 20.12 1.01
N ARG A 144 1.56 20.07 2.32
CA ARG A 144 1.65 18.80 3.07
C ARG A 144 0.42 18.61 3.93
N VAL A 145 -0.44 17.67 3.52
CA VAL A 145 -1.60 17.24 4.28
C VAL A 145 -1.21 16.00 5.12
N SER A 146 -0.93 16.20 6.40
CA SER A 146 -0.31 15.18 7.27
C SER A 146 -1.33 14.30 8.01
N LEU A 147 -2.34 13.77 7.33
CA LEU A 147 -3.40 12.93 7.93
C LEU A 147 -2.86 11.67 8.63
N ASN A 148 -1.77 11.11 8.08
CA ASN A 148 -1.05 10.01 8.70
C ASN A 148 -0.54 10.35 10.12
N SER A 149 -0.05 11.57 10.34
CA SER A 149 0.40 12.01 11.68
C SER A 149 -0.76 12.24 12.66
N LYS A 150 -1.99 12.28 12.13
CA LYS A 150 -3.24 12.48 12.86
C LYS A 150 -3.95 11.17 13.22
N GLY A 151 -3.32 10.02 12.97
CA GLY A 151 -3.86 8.70 13.31
C GLY A 151 -4.69 8.05 12.19
N TYR A 152 -4.79 8.68 11.02
CA TYR A 152 -5.59 8.17 9.89
C TYR A 152 -4.74 7.42 8.86
N TYR A 153 -5.40 6.50 8.15
CA TYR A 153 -4.96 5.78 6.97
C TYR A 153 -5.94 6.06 5.83
N LEU A 154 -5.44 6.27 4.62
CA LEU A 154 -6.26 6.49 3.43
C LEU A 154 -6.59 5.16 2.76
N ALA A 155 -7.85 4.75 2.87
CA ALA A 155 -8.41 3.60 2.19
C ALA A 155 -8.99 4.01 0.82
N HIS A 156 -9.13 3.03 -0.08
CA HIS A 156 -9.74 3.23 -1.39
C HIS A 156 -10.88 2.24 -1.62
N ILE A 157 -11.92 2.67 -2.34
CA ILE A 157 -13.01 1.79 -2.76
C ILE A 157 -12.53 0.88 -3.89
N LYS A 158 -12.00 1.47 -4.96
CA LYS A 158 -11.26 0.77 -6.00
C LYS A 158 -9.77 0.92 -5.75
N PRO A 159 -9.02 -0.19 -5.63
CA PRO A 159 -7.57 -0.14 -5.49
C PRO A 159 -6.90 0.63 -6.63
N THR A 160 -5.85 1.38 -6.29
CA THR A 160 -5.08 2.18 -7.25
C THR A 160 -3.99 1.35 -7.95
N GLY A 161 -3.42 0.35 -7.29
CA GLY A 161 -2.33 -0.46 -7.86
C GLY A 161 -2.77 -1.63 -8.74
N TYR A 162 -4.03 -2.09 -8.62
CA TYR A 162 -4.49 -3.34 -9.22
C TYR A 162 -6.01 -3.34 -9.49
N GLY A 163 -6.52 -4.42 -10.09
CA GLY A 163 -7.96 -4.65 -10.26
C GLY A 163 -8.61 -3.76 -11.30
N TYR A 164 -7.95 -3.55 -12.45
CA TYR A 164 -8.46 -2.80 -13.60
C TYR A 164 -9.07 -3.74 -14.64
N SER A 165 -10.28 -4.25 -14.37
CA SER A 165 -11.05 -5.15 -15.26
C SER A 165 -10.26 -6.35 -15.82
N ASP A 166 -10.81 -7.06 -16.80
CA ASP A 166 -10.09 -8.11 -17.53
C ASP A 166 -8.87 -7.59 -18.30
N LEU A 167 -8.81 -6.26 -18.55
CA LEU A 167 -7.71 -5.60 -19.25
C LEU A 167 -6.36 -5.74 -18.52
N CYS A 168 -6.36 -5.76 -17.19
CA CYS A 168 -5.15 -5.83 -16.39
C CYS A 168 -5.30 -6.89 -15.28
N LYS A 169 -5.57 -8.15 -15.67
CA LYS A 169 -5.54 -9.28 -14.73
C LYS A 169 -4.17 -9.50 -14.09
N ARG A 170 -3.09 -8.96 -14.68
CA ARG A 170 -1.72 -9.46 -14.41
C ARG A 170 -0.66 -8.51 -13.88
N ASN A 171 -0.79 -7.17 -13.96
CA ASN A 171 -0.02 -6.14 -13.21
C ASN A 171 0.10 -4.86 -14.04
N LEU A 172 -0.13 -3.69 -13.43
CA LEU A 172 0.00 -2.37 -14.07
C LEU A 172 1.40 -2.14 -14.68
N ARG A 173 2.44 -2.77 -14.11
CA ARG A 173 3.83 -2.73 -14.60
C ARG A 173 4.03 -3.34 -15.99
N GLU A 174 3.11 -4.19 -16.47
CA GLU A 174 3.16 -4.75 -17.83
C GLU A 174 2.85 -3.67 -18.89
N PHE A 175 1.97 -2.73 -18.55
CA PHE A 175 1.56 -1.64 -19.44
C PHE A 175 2.49 -0.44 -19.36
N PHE A 176 3.09 -0.23 -18.19
CA PHE A 176 4.00 0.89 -17.92
C PHE A 176 5.28 0.36 -17.29
N PRO A 177 6.22 -0.18 -18.10
CA PRO A 177 7.48 -0.73 -17.59
C PRO A 177 8.35 0.37 -16.96
N ASN A 178 9.34 -0.05 -16.16
CA ASN A 178 10.32 0.87 -15.56
C ASN A 178 11.37 1.23 -16.62
N PRO A 179 11.37 2.44 -17.18
CA PRO A 179 12.30 2.78 -18.25
C PRO A 179 13.74 2.89 -17.70
N ASP A 180 14.73 2.71 -18.58
CA ASP A 180 16.13 2.86 -18.18
C ASP A 180 16.34 4.32 -17.75
N ARG A 181 16.98 4.50 -16.59
CA ARG A 181 17.27 5.82 -16.01
C ARG A 181 18.01 6.73 -17.00
N LYS A 182 18.83 6.15 -17.89
CA LYS A 182 19.58 6.89 -18.92
C LYS A 182 18.71 7.50 -20.02
N GLU A 183 17.44 7.12 -20.10
CA GLU A 183 16.49 7.70 -21.06
C GLU A 183 16.01 9.11 -20.66
N TRP A 184 16.27 9.55 -19.42
CA TRP A 184 16.00 10.92 -18.99
C TRP A 184 17.18 11.81 -19.31
N ASP A 185 16.89 12.91 -20.00
CA ASP A 185 17.86 13.97 -20.25
C ASP A 185 18.28 14.63 -18.93
N THR A 186 19.59 14.87 -18.75
CA THR A 186 20.12 15.37 -17.47
C THR A 186 19.79 16.83 -17.21
N ASP A 187 19.59 17.62 -18.27
CA ASP A 187 19.40 19.07 -18.17
C ASP A 187 17.91 19.39 -18.00
N SER A 188 17.07 18.89 -18.90
CA SER A 188 15.63 19.08 -18.86
C SER A 188 14.92 18.16 -17.86
N LYS A 189 15.53 17.02 -17.50
CA LYS A 189 14.93 15.98 -16.64
C LYS A 189 13.66 15.37 -17.21
N ILE A 190 13.51 15.43 -18.53
CA ILE A 190 12.37 14.88 -19.27
C ILE A 190 12.86 13.70 -20.10
N ARG A 191 12.11 12.60 -20.05
CA ARG A 191 12.24 11.51 -21.00
C ARG A 191 11.28 11.73 -22.15
N HIS A 192 11.80 11.68 -23.37
CA HIS A 192 10.99 11.67 -24.59
C HIS A 192 10.80 10.23 -25.06
N ALA A 193 9.58 9.70 -24.91
CA ALA A 193 9.27 8.34 -25.36
C ALA A 193 9.33 8.27 -26.90
N LYS A 194 9.77 7.11 -27.42
CA LYS A 194 9.87 6.88 -28.87
C LYS A 194 8.50 6.67 -29.52
N ASP A 195 7.63 5.95 -28.83
CA ASP A 195 6.32 5.54 -29.30
C ASP A 195 5.22 6.20 -28.47
N ASN A 196 4.03 6.36 -29.06
CA ASN A 196 2.84 6.79 -28.33
C ASN A 196 2.30 5.69 -27.40
N LEU A 197 1.55 6.09 -26.38
CA LEU A 197 0.68 5.15 -25.68
C LEU A 197 -0.41 4.66 -26.64
N ASN A 198 -0.71 3.37 -26.61
CA ASN A 198 -1.90 2.84 -27.26
C ASN A 198 -3.18 3.20 -26.48
N GLU A 199 -4.35 3.02 -27.08
CA GLU A 199 -5.63 3.40 -26.48
C GLU A 199 -5.93 2.68 -25.15
N THR A 200 -5.48 1.43 -25.01
CA THR A 200 -5.59 0.68 -23.75
C THR A 200 -4.72 1.33 -22.65
N GLN A 201 -3.47 1.67 -22.96
CA GLN A 201 -2.57 2.35 -22.03
C GLN A 201 -3.11 3.75 -21.66
N LYS A 202 -3.62 4.51 -22.62
CA LYS A 202 -4.24 5.83 -22.34
C LYS A 202 -5.43 5.70 -21.40
N SER A 203 -6.33 4.77 -21.69
CA SER A 203 -7.51 4.48 -20.84
C SER A 203 -7.09 4.05 -19.44
N LEU A 204 -6.07 3.19 -19.32
CA LEU A 204 -5.56 2.71 -18.04
C LEU A 204 -4.87 3.83 -17.24
N LEU A 205 -4.13 4.72 -17.90
CA LEU A 205 -3.47 5.86 -17.28
C LEU A 205 -4.49 6.85 -16.72
N LYS A 206 -5.53 7.19 -17.50
CA LYS A 206 -6.65 8.03 -17.05
C LYS A 206 -7.38 7.39 -15.87
N ALA A 207 -7.79 6.13 -16.02
CA ALA A 207 -8.48 5.37 -14.96
C ALA A 207 -7.66 5.33 -13.67
N HIS A 208 -6.35 5.05 -13.77
CA HIS A 208 -5.46 5.05 -12.63
C HIS A 208 -5.39 6.42 -11.96
N PHE A 209 -5.13 7.48 -12.74
CA PHE A 209 -5.03 8.83 -12.20
C PHE A 209 -6.29 9.22 -11.44
N VAL A 210 -7.48 8.98 -12.04
CA VAL A 210 -8.76 9.24 -11.38
C VAL A 210 -8.90 8.40 -10.11
N ARG A 211 -8.64 7.08 -10.14
CA ARG A 211 -8.66 6.26 -8.90
C ARG A 211 -7.73 6.81 -7.82
N LEU A 212 -6.57 7.36 -8.19
CA LEU A 212 -5.58 7.88 -7.25
C LEU A 212 -6.06 9.14 -6.52
N VAL A 213 -6.77 10.04 -7.20
CA VAL A 213 -7.04 11.39 -6.66
C VAL A 213 -8.51 11.68 -6.39
N HIS A 214 -9.42 10.87 -6.93
CA HIS A 214 -10.84 11.21 -6.93
C HIS A 214 -11.47 11.13 -5.53
N PRO A 215 -12.26 12.14 -5.10
CA PRO A 215 -12.82 12.20 -3.74
C PRO A 215 -13.79 11.05 -3.46
N LEU A 216 -14.48 10.54 -4.48
CA LEU A 216 -15.40 9.39 -4.35
C LEU A 216 -14.69 8.03 -4.34
N ASN A 217 -13.36 7.97 -4.53
CA ASN A 217 -12.63 6.69 -4.46
C ASN A 217 -11.92 6.47 -3.13
N SER A 218 -11.89 7.45 -2.22
CA SER A 218 -11.06 7.37 -1.02
C SER A 218 -11.75 7.86 0.24
N PHE A 219 -11.42 7.23 1.37
CA PHE A 219 -11.92 7.59 2.69
C PHE A 219 -10.87 7.27 3.76
N LEU A 220 -10.92 7.98 4.87
CA LEU A 220 -10.02 7.78 6.00
C LEU A 220 -10.60 6.76 6.98
N VAL A 221 -9.72 5.90 7.48
CA VAL A 221 -9.97 5.01 8.61
C VAL A 221 -8.83 5.17 9.64
N PRO A 222 -9.01 4.76 10.90
CA PRO A 222 -7.91 4.73 11.84
C PRO A 222 -6.77 3.82 11.35
N LYS A 223 -5.53 4.19 11.64
CA LYS A 223 -4.39 3.32 11.39
C LYS A 223 -4.49 2.04 12.21
N LYS A 224 -3.83 0.98 11.72
CA LYS A 224 -3.83 -0.35 12.35
C LYS A 224 -3.39 -0.34 13.82
N ASP A 225 -2.39 0.46 14.15
CA ASP A 225 -1.91 0.62 15.52
C ASP A 225 -2.81 1.51 16.39
N HIS A 226 -3.87 2.09 15.84
CA HIS A 226 -4.90 2.83 16.57
C HIS A 226 -6.21 2.05 16.69
N LEU A 227 -6.26 0.78 16.25
CA LEU A 227 -7.50 0.06 16.02
C LEU A 227 -7.50 -1.32 16.70
N ILE A 228 -8.62 -1.69 17.32
CA ILE A 228 -8.93 -3.05 17.78
C ILE A 228 -10.21 -3.49 17.09
N TYR A 229 -10.08 -4.47 16.21
CA TYR A 229 -11.21 -5.14 15.58
C TYR A 229 -10.79 -6.53 15.08
N LYS A 230 -11.76 -7.35 14.69
CA LYS A 230 -11.55 -8.70 14.15
C LYS A 230 -11.26 -8.63 12.63
N GLY A 231 -10.00 -8.35 12.28
CA GLY A 231 -9.54 -8.35 10.90
C GLY A 231 -8.06 -8.02 10.76
N LYS A 232 -7.62 -7.71 9.53
CA LYS A 232 -6.21 -7.36 9.21
C LYS A 232 -6.00 -5.86 8.96
N ASN A 233 -6.76 -5.28 8.02
CA ASN A 233 -6.77 -3.86 7.71
C ASN A 233 -8.22 -3.40 7.41
N ILE A 234 -8.78 -2.54 8.27
CA ILE A 234 -10.20 -2.14 8.16
C ILE A 234 -10.49 -1.43 6.85
N GLY A 235 -9.51 -0.70 6.31
CA GLY A 235 -9.62 -0.01 5.03
C GLY A 235 -9.64 -0.94 3.80
N GLU A 236 -9.42 -2.23 3.99
CA GLU A 236 -9.44 -3.27 2.95
C GLU A 236 -10.59 -4.27 3.16
N GLU A 237 -11.39 -4.11 4.24
CA GLU A 237 -12.52 -5.00 4.52
C GLU A 237 -13.64 -4.75 3.50
N LEU A 238 -13.99 -5.77 2.72
CA LEU A 238 -14.95 -5.66 1.62
C LEU A 238 -16.33 -5.22 2.08
N GLU A 239 -16.75 -5.61 3.28
CA GLU A 239 -18.05 -5.22 3.83
C GLU A 239 -18.11 -3.70 4.07
N LEU A 240 -17.05 -3.12 4.63
CA LEU A 240 -16.95 -1.66 4.81
C LEU A 240 -16.89 -0.95 3.46
N ILE A 241 -16.05 -1.44 2.54
CA ILE A 241 -15.92 -0.85 1.20
C ILE A 241 -17.27 -0.86 0.46
N LYS A 242 -18.01 -1.97 0.49
CA LYS A 242 -19.35 -2.08 -0.10
C LYS A 242 -20.35 -1.14 0.56
N TYR A 243 -20.29 -0.98 1.89
CA TYR A 243 -21.15 -0.05 2.61
C TYR A 243 -20.89 1.41 2.19
N VAL A 244 -19.62 1.83 2.16
CA VAL A 244 -19.23 3.18 1.70
C VAL A 244 -19.65 3.38 0.24
N LYS A 245 -19.37 2.42 -0.64
CA LYS A 245 -19.79 2.46 -2.05
C LYS A 245 -21.30 2.66 -2.18
N SER A 246 -22.10 1.88 -1.46
CA SER A 246 -23.57 1.97 -1.51
C SER A 246 -24.08 3.35 -1.07
N TYR A 247 -23.43 3.94 -0.05
CA TYR A 247 -23.71 5.32 0.34
C TYR A 247 -23.38 6.31 -0.77
N LEU A 248 -22.21 6.21 -1.40
CA LEU A 248 -21.80 7.13 -2.47
C LEU A 248 -22.67 7.00 -3.72
N GLU A 249 -23.10 5.80 -4.08
CA GLU A 249 -24.05 5.57 -5.19
C GLU A 249 -25.40 6.27 -4.93
N LYS A 250 -25.81 6.39 -3.67
CA LYS A 250 -27.05 7.07 -3.29
C LYS A 250 -26.87 8.59 -3.19
N GLU A 251 -25.77 9.05 -2.60
CA GLU A 251 -25.53 10.47 -2.31
C GLU A 251 -25.02 11.24 -3.55
N PHE A 252 -24.26 10.58 -4.42
CA PHE A 252 -23.65 11.13 -5.62
C PHE A 252 -23.99 10.28 -6.87
N PRO A 253 -25.28 10.07 -7.21
CA PRO A 253 -25.67 9.06 -8.19
C PRO A 253 -25.08 9.33 -9.58
N LYS A 254 -25.10 10.59 -10.03
CA LYS A 254 -24.55 10.98 -11.34
C LYS A 254 -23.03 10.87 -11.33
N GLU A 255 -22.39 11.53 -10.37
CA GLU A 255 -20.93 11.65 -10.31
C GLU A 255 -20.26 10.28 -10.04
N TYR A 256 -20.90 9.43 -9.25
CA TYR A 256 -20.43 8.08 -8.99
C TYR A 256 -20.57 7.18 -10.24
N GLN A 257 -21.64 7.32 -11.01
CA GLN A 257 -21.79 6.61 -12.29
C GLN A 257 -20.72 7.04 -13.31
N GLU A 258 -20.48 8.33 -13.46
CA GLU A 258 -19.42 8.87 -14.33
C GLU A 258 -18.03 8.40 -13.88
N PHE A 259 -17.77 8.41 -12.56
CA PHE A 259 -16.57 7.84 -11.96
C PHE A 259 -16.40 6.35 -12.28
N GLU A 260 -17.44 5.54 -12.15
CA GLU A 260 -17.41 4.09 -12.44
C GLU A 260 -17.04 3.82 -13.91
N ASN A 261 -17.61 4.60 -14.84
CA ASN A 261 -17.36 4.47 -16.28
C ASN A 261 -15.89 4.74 -16.64
N ILE A 262 -15.28 5.76 -16.02
CA ILE A 262 -13.92 6.18 -16.34
C ILE A 262 -12.87 5.33 -15.63
N THR A 263 -13.18 4.83 -14.44
CA THR A 263 -12.19 4.11 -13.61
C THR A 263 -12.07 2.63 -13.90
N LEU A 264 -12.71 2.11 -14.94
CA LEU A 264 -12.78 0.69 -15.30
C LEU A 264 -13.46 -0.16 -14.21
N ALA A 265 -14.10 -1.25 -14.63
CA ALA A 265 -14.78 -2.17 -13.72
C ALA A 265 -13.81 -2.79 -12.70
N HIS A 266 -14.30 -2.98 -11.47
CA HIS A 266 -13.61 -3.70 -10.41
C HIS A 266 -14.56 -4.72 -9.80
N THR A 267 -14.17 -5.99 -9.82
CA THR A 267 -14.97 -7.07 -9.24
C THR A 267 -14.59 -7.25 -7.78
N PHE A 268 -15.56 -7.01 -6.89
CA PHE A 268 -15.41 -7.32 -5.48
C PHE A 268 -15.66 -8.80 -5.24
N GLN A 269 -14.74 -9.48 -4.56
CA GLN A 269 -14.96 -10.88 -4.19
C GLN A 269 -16.16 -11.00 -3.23
N PRO A 270 -16.88 -12.14 -3.26
CA PRO A 270 -17.85 -12.46 -2.23
C PRO A 270 -17.14 -12.55 -0.87
N THR A 271 -17.80 -12.10 0.19
CA THR A 271 -17.34 -12.36 1.56
C THR A 271 -18.55 -12.51 2.46
N ASP A 272 -18.47 -13.48 3.37
CA ASP A 272 -19.47 -13.74 4.41
C ASP A 272 -19.07 -13.12 5.76
N SER A 273 -17.91 -12.45 5.82
CA SER A 273 -17.42 -11.82 7.03
C SER A 273 -18.32 -10.66 7.43
N LYS A 274 -18.79 -10.68 8.69
CA LYS A 274 -19.42 -9.54 9.35
C LYS A 274 -18.43 -8.87 10.30
N LEU A 275 -18.18 -7.58 10.12
CA LEU A 275 -17.42 -6.78 11.06
C LEU A 275 -18.25 -6.58 12.33
N GLU A 276 -17.70 -7.09 13.43
CA GLU A 276 -18.23 -6.94 14.79
C GLU A 276 -17.81 -5.58 15.38
N SER A 277 -17.76 -5.48 16.72
CA SER A 277 -17.34 -4.27 17.43
C SER A 277 -15.97 -3.77 16.97
N ILE A 278 -15.87 -2.47 16.66
CA ILE A 278 -14.65 -1.78 16.28
C ILE A 278 -14.32 -0.73 17.35
N GLU A 279 -13.14 -0.82 17.96
CA GLU A 279 -12.64 0.22 18.89
C GLU A 279 -11.45 0.92 18.26
N TRP A 280 -11.36 2.24 18.42
CA TRP A 280 -10.21 3.02 17.98
C TRP A 280 -9.76 4.02 19.04
N PHE A 281 -8.48 4.41 18.97
CA PHE A 281 -7.81 5.17 20.02
C PHE A 281 -7.04 6.33 19.43
N GLU A 282 -7.07 7.47 20.11
CA GLU A 282 -6.27 8.65 19.75
C GLU A 282 -4.77 8.33 19.76
N LYS A 283 -4.32 7.54 20.74
CA LYS A 283 -2.92 7.14 20.88
C LYS A 283 -2.68 5.74 20.29
N PRO A 284 -1.53 5.49 19.64
CA PRO A 284 -1.19 4.15 19.20
C PRO A 284 -1.16 3.16 20.36
N ILE A 285 -1.71 1.98 20.13
CA ILE A 285 -1.68 0.84 21.02
C ILE A 285 -0.28 0.24 20.99
N PRO A 286 0.39 0.10 22.15
CA PRO A 286 1.69 -0.57 22.22
C PRO A 286 1.61 -1.99 21.64
N ARG A 287 2.54 -2.37 20.77
CA ARG A 287 2.57 -3.69 20.07
C ARG A 287 2.44 -4.90 21.01
N ASN A 288 2.82 -4.78 22.29
CA ASN A 288 2.70 -5.85 23.29
C ASN A 288 1.25 -6.12 23.73
N ASN A 289 0.35 -5.13 23.64
CA ASN A 289 -1.05 -5.26 24.06
C ASN A 289 -1.96 -5.77 22.94
N HIS A 290 -1.58 -5.56 21.66
CA HIS A 290 -2.27 -6.14 20.50
C HIS A 290 -2.37 -7.68 20.54
N LEU A 291 -1.38 -8.35 21.16
CA LEU A 291 -1.32 -9.81 21.22
C LEU A 291 -2.07 -10.41 22.43
N LYS A 292 -2.20 -9.65 23.53
CA LYS A 292 -2.95 -10.10 24.71
C LYS A 292 -4.47 -10.06 24.48
N LYS A 293 -5.00 -8.95 23.95
CA LYS A 293 -6.44 -8.82 23.67
C LYS A 293 -6.94 -9.70 22.51
N LYS A 294 -6.08 -10.02 21.52
CA LYS A 294 -6.45 -10.93 20.43
C LYS A 294 -6.60 -12.37 20.93
N LYS A 295 -5.77 -12.81 21.88
CA LYS A 295 -5.87 -14.15 22.47
C LYS A 295 -7.15 -14.37 23.28
N GLU A 296 -7.64 -13.36 23.99
CA GLU A 296 -8.86 -13.48 24.80
C GLU A 296 -10.16 -13.64 23.99
N LYS A 297 -10.17 -13.31 22.68
CA LYS A 297 -11.36 -13.44 21.81
C LYS A 297 -11.29 -14.56 20.77
N THR A 298 -10.15 -15.28 20.64
CA THR A 298 -9.98 -16.32 19.59
C THR A 298 -10.26 -17.75 20.08
N GLU A 299 -10.67 -17.96 21.33
CA GLU A 299 -10.92 -19.32 21.86
C GLU A 299 -12.25 -19.95 21.41
N ILE A 300 -13.07 -19.27 20.60
CA ILE A 300 -14.36 -19.80 20.16
C ILE A 300 -14.48 -19.65 18.64
N ILE A 301 -14.54 -20.82 17.97
CA ILE A 301 -14.83 -21.06 16.54
C ILE A 301 -13.59 -21.35 15.66
N ASN A 302 -13.30 -22.65 15.55
CA ASN A 302 -12.60 -23.24 14.40
C ASN A 302 -13.58 -23.34 13.23
N THR A 303 -13.27 -22.70 12.10
CA THR A 303 -13.84 -23.07 10.79
C THR A 303 -12.80 -22.75 9.70
N PRO A 304 -12.59 -23.62 8.70
CA PRO A 304 -11.48 -23.50 7.76
C PRO A 304 -11.83 -22.52 6.63
N ALA A 305 -10.99 -21.51 6.43
CA ALA A 305 -11.14 -20.54 5.34
C ALA A 305 -10.07 -20.81 4.27
N SER A 306 -10.54 -20.92 3.03
CA SER A 306 -9.80 -21.02 1.78
C SER A 306 -8.86 -19.82 1.58
N ASN A 307 -7.60 -20.12 1.25
CA ASN A 307 -6.52 -19.17 1.05
C ASN A 307 -6.53 -18.61 -0.38
N GLU A 308 -6.98 -17.37 -0.55
CA GLU A 308 -6.43 -16.47 -1.57
C GLU A 308 -5.98 -15.19 -0.86
N ILE A 309 -4.66 -14.96 -0.82
CA ILE A 309 -4.02 -13.83 -0.17
C ILE A 309 -3.84 -12.72 -1.23
N PRO A 310 -4.21 -11.45 -0.96
CA PRO A 310 -3.99 -10.36 -1.92
C PRO A 310 -2.50 -10.11 -2.25
N ASN A 311 -2.15 -10.01 -3.53
CA ASN A 311 -0.76 -9.90 -4.05
C ASN A 311 0.11 -8.77 -3.46
N GLU A 312 -0.44 -7.65 -2.95
CA GLU A 312 0.38 -6.60 -2.29
C GLU A 312 0.89 -7.06 -0.91
N ILE A 313 0.12 -7.92 -0.22
CA ILE A 313 0.52 -8.56 1.03
C ILE A 313 1.54 -9.65 0.73
N GLU A 314 1.40 -10.36 -0.38
CA GLU A 314 2.32 -11.38 -0.86
C GLU A 314 3.70 -10.77 -1.20
N GLU A 315 3.75 -9.65 -1.94
CA GLU A 315 5.00 -8.95 -2.27
C GLU A 315 5.70 -8.39 -1.00
N GLU A 316 4.96 -7.89 0.01
CA GLU A 316 5.54 -7.45 1.29
C GLU A 316 5.98 -8.63 2.17
N LEU A 317 5.22 -9.73 2.18
CA LEU A 317 5.58 -10.97 2.90
C LEU A 317 6.82 -11.61 2.29
N GLU A 318 6.90 -11.74 0.96
CA GLU A 318 8.05 -12.27 0.23
C GLU A 318 9.30 -11.42 0.47
N ASN A 319 9.16 -10.08 0.42
CA ASN A 319 10.26 -9.17 0.73
C ASN A 319 10.74 -9.29 2.18
N ASN A 320 9.83 -9.49 3.13
CA ASN A 320 10.18 -9.74 4.54
C ASN A 320 10.78 -11.14 4.74
N LEU A 321 10.29 -12.15 4.03
CA LEU A 321 10.78 -13.53 4.04
C LEU A 321 12.26 -13.60 3.65
N LEU A 322 12.61 -13.01 2.51
CA LEU A 322 13.98 -12.89 2.01
C LEU A 322 14.89 -12.19 3.03
N ARG A 323 14.40 -11.11 3.65
CA ARG A 323 15.15 -10.36 4.66
C ARG A 323 15.38 -11.19 5.93
N TRP A 324 14.37 -11.92 6.39
CA TRP A 324 14.51 -12.83 7.54
C TRP A 324 15.46 -13.98 7.22
N LEU A 325 15.32 -14.67 6.08
CA LEU A 325 16.22 -15.77 5.71
C LEU A 325 17.67 -15.32 5.56
N LYS A 326 17.92 -14.11 5.04
CA LYS A 326 19.27 -13.51 5.00
C LYS A 326 19.81 -13.21 6.39
N SER A 327 19.00 -12.64 7.29
CA SER A 327 19.44 -12.32 8.66
C SER A 327 19.67 -13.58 9.50
N ILE A 328 18.86 -14.62 9.29
CA ILE A 328 18.92 -15.90 9.98
C ILE A 328 20.03 -16.80 9.42
N GLY A 329 20.34 -16.68 8.13
CA GLY A 329 21.16 -17.63 7.40
C GLY A 329 20.37 -18.89 7.07
N MET A 330 20.25 -19.22 5.78
CA MET A 330 19.40 -20.33 5.30
C MET A 330 19.77 -21.68 5.94
N GLN A 331 21.06 -21.98 6.07
CA GLN A 331 21.53 -23.20 6.74
C GLN A 331 21.11 -23.25 8.21
N VAL A 332 21.29 -22.15 8.95
CA VAL A 332 20.93 -22.06 10.38
C VAL A 332 19.42 -22.11 10.57
N PHE A 333 18.66 -21.55 9.65
CA PHE A 333 17.21 -21.67 9.65
C PHE A 333 16.78 -23.13 9.50
N THR A 334 17.23 -23.80 8.44
CA THR A 334 16.80 -25.17 8.11
C THR A 334 17.29 -26.20 9.10
N GLU A 335 18.58 -26.19 9.48
CA GLU A 335 19.19 -27.32 10.21
C GLU A 335 19.06 -27.18 11.73
N ILE A 336 18.71 -25.99 12.24
CA ILE A 336 18.75 -25.69 13.69
C ILE A 336 17.43 -25.09 14.15
N LEU A 337 17.08 -23.92 13.63
CA LEU A 337 16.02 -23.10 14.22
C LEU A 337 14.63 -23.59 13.83
N CYS A 338 14.39 -23.94 12.58
CA CYS A 338 13.10 -24.42 12.10
C CYS A 338 12.69 -25.73 12.82
N PRO A 339 13.52 -26.79 12.88
CA PRO A 339 13.18 -28.00 13.62
C PRO A 339 12.93 -27.74 15.12
N SER A 340 13.76 -26.90 15.75
CA SER A 340 13.61 -26.59 17.18
C SER A 340 12.32 -25.82 17.48
N ILE A 341 11.91 -24.92 16.59
CA ILE A 341 10.68 -24.14 16.73
C ILE A 341 9.44 -25.00 16.44
N LEU A 342 9.50 -25.92 15.46
CA LEU A 342 8.41 -26.85 15.17
C LEU A 342 8.14 -27.79 16.36
N ILE A 343 9.20 -28.26 17.04
CA ILE A 343 9.08 -29.07 18.26
C ILE A 343 8.58 -28.24 19.45
N ASN A 344 9.18 -27.06 19.67
CA ASN A 344 8.80 -26.18 20.76
C ASN A 344 8.83 -24.71 20.31
N PRO A 345 7.66 -24.11 20.01
CA PRO A 345 7.60 -22.71 19.60
C PRO A 345 8.13 -21.70 20.64
N LYS A 346 8.21 -22.10 21.91
CA LYS A 346 8.72 -21.29 23.02
C LYS A 346 10.22 -21.49 23.28
N VAL A 347 10.91 -22.33 22.51
CA VAL A 347 12.34 -22.64 22.68
C VAL A 347 13.19 -21.39 22.89
N THR A 348 14.12 -21.47 23.84
CA THR A 348 15.01 -20.39 24.27
C THR A 348 16.37 -20.48 23.59
N ILE A 349 17.13 -19.38 23.65
CA ILE A 349 18.50 -19.33 23.11
C ILE A 349 19.41 -20.33 23.84
N HIS A 350 19.20 -20.52 25.14
CA HIS A 350 19.99 -21.44 25.96
C HIS A 350 19.79 -22.88 25.49
N GLU A 351 18.54 -23.34 25.40
CA GLU A 351 18.19 -24.69 24.93
C GLU A 351 18.74 -24.98 23.52
N ILE A 352 18.69 -24.00 22.61
CA ILE A 352 19.26 -24.15 21.26
C ILE A 352 20.79 -24.20 21.32
N SER A 353 21.41 -23.36 22.14
CA SER A 353 22.88 -23.29 22.23
C SER A 353 23.49 -24.53 22.87
N GLU A 354 22.79 -25.16 23.82
CA GLU A 354 23.20 -26.44 24.41
C GLU A 354 23.10 -27.59 23.41
N LYS A 355 22.02 -27.63 22.62
CA LYS A 355 21.77 -28.69 21.64
C LYS A 355 22.63 -28.56 20.37
N TYR A 356 22.98 -27.35 19.96
CA TYR A 356 23.68 -27.07 18.70
C TYR A 356 24.93 -26.22 18.93
N PRO A 357 26.13 -26.84 19.04
CA PRO A 357 27.39 -26.12 19.27
C PRO A 357 27.71 -25.05 18.21
N GLN A 358 27.26 -25.25 16.97
CA GLN A 358 27.41 -24.29 15.89
C GLN A 358 26.56 -23.02 16.09
N PHE A 359 25.45 -23.10 16.82
CA PHE A 359 24.63 -21.94 17.18
C PHE A 359 25.24 -21.18 18.37
N GLN A 360 25.88 -21.90 19.29
CA GLN A 360 26.57 -21.31 20.44
C GLN A 360 27.69 -20.34 20.03
N LYS A 361 28.35 -20.59 18.90
CA LYS A 361 29.45 -19.76 18.34
C LYS A 361 29.03 -18.35 17.92
N PHE A 362 27.75 -18.08 17.72
CA PHE A 362 27.27 -16.74 17.37
C PHE A 362 27.37 -15.78 18.57
N SER A 363 27.51 -14.48 18.30
CA SER A 363 27.37 -13.47 19.35
C SER A 363 25.96 -13.47 19.95
N GLU A 364 25.81 -13.04 21.20
CA GLU A 364 24.49 -12.97 21.87
C GLU A 364 23.47 -12.12 21.10
N SER A 365 23.91 -11.00 20.51
CA SER A 365 23.06 -10.17 19.64
C SER A 365 22.61 -10.92 18.38
N SER A 366 23.49 -11.69 17.77
CA SER A 366 23.18 -12.51 16.60
C SER A 366 22.21 -13.64 16.95
N LYS A 367 22.43 -14.36 18.06
CA LYS A 367 21.51 -15.41 18.53
C LYS A 367 20.09 -14.88 18.74
N LYS A 368 19.96 -13.73 19.40
CA LYS A 368 18.67 -13.04 19.62
C LYS A 368 17.99 -12.69 18.30
N SER A 369 18.73 -12.07 17.36
CA SER A 369 18.19 -11.67 16.07
C SER A 369 17.73 -12.87 15.22
N ARG A 370 18.55 -13.92 15.15
CA ARG A 370 18.25 -15.13 14.37
C ARG A 370 17.03 -15.86 14.95
N LEU A 371 16.99 -16.12 16.26
CA LEU A 371 15.85 -16.77 16.89
C LEU A 371 14.56 -15.94 16.77
N SER A 372 14.64 -14.62 16.96
CA SER A 372 13.48 -13.74 16.84
C SER A 372 12.94 -13.70 15.41
N SER A 373 13.81 -13.71 14.41
CA SER A 373 13.41 -13.72 13.00
C SER A 373 12.79 -15.07 12.62
N SER A 374 13.38 -16.20 13.05
CA SER A 374 12.80 -17.53 12.81
C SER A 374 11.44 -17.70 13.48
N LYS A 375 11.26 -17.20 14.70
CA LYS A 375 9.94 -17.17 15.37
C LYS A 375 8.93 -16.28 14.63
N SER A 376 9.40 -15.24 13.94
CA SER A 376 8.54 -14.39 13.11
C SER A 376 8.08 -15.15 11.87
N ILE A 377 8.97 -15.90 11.20
CA ILE A 377 8.58 -16.79 10.08
C ILE A 377 7.51 -17.79 10.55
N TYR A 378 7.77 -18.51 11.65
CA TYR A 378 6.82 -19.48 12.22
C TYR A 378 5.46 -18.85 12.57
N LYS A 379 5.46 -17.71 13.28
CA LYS A 379 4.24 -17.03 13.71
C LYS A 379 3.37 -16.54 12.54
N ASN A 380 3.99 -16.23 11.41
CA ASN A 380 3.27 -15.79 10.20
C ASN A 380 2.86 -16.95 9.29
N GLY A 381 3.12 -18.21 9.67
CA GLY A 381 2.78 -19.39 8.85
C GLY A 381 3.69 -19.62 7.65
N LEU A 382 4.84 -18.94 7.58
CA LEU A 382 5.69 -18.88 6.37
C LEU A 382 6.76 -19.98 6.30
N ILE A 383 6.57 -21.06 7.05
CA ILE A 383 7.54 -22.17 7.08
C ILE A 383 7.60 -22.88 5.72
N PRO A 384 6.46 -23.27 5.10
CA PRO A 384 6.49 -23.94 3.80
C PRO A 384 7.18 -23.09 2.71
N GLU A 385 6.83 -21.81 2.62
CA GLU A 385 7.37 -20.87 1.64
C GLU A 385 8.87 -20.60 1.89
N SER A 386 9.29 -20.54 3.15
CA SER A 386 10.72 -20.44 3.50
C SER A 386 11.51 -21.65 3.04
N LEU A 387 10.98 -22.86 3.26
CA LEU A 387 11.65 -24.10 2.89
C LEU A 387 11.69 -24.25 1.36
N GLN A 388 10.59 -23.95 0.67
CA GLN A 388 10.52 -23.95 -0.79
C GLN A 388 11.53 -22.97 -1.40
N PHE A 389 11.62 -21.75 -0.87
CA PHE A 389 12.63 -20.77 -1.30
C PHE A 389 14.07 -21.29 -1.12
N ILE A 390 14.35 -22.00 -0.02
CA ILE A 390 15.68 -22.56 0.25
C ILE A 390 16.00 -23.71 -0.72
N ILE A 391 15.01 -24.55 -1.07
CA ILE A 391 15.12 -25.62 -2.06
C ILE A 391 15.45 -25.03 -3.44
N ASP A 392 14.76 -23.97 -3.85
CA ASP A 392 14.92 -23.35 -5.17
C ASP A 392 16.19 -22.49 -5.29
N SER A 393 16.83 -22.15 -4.18
CA SER A 393 18.05 -21.33 -4.14
C SER A 393 19.27 -22.07 -4.68
N LYS A 394 19.79 -21.58 -5.82
CA LYS A 394 21.04 -22.07 -6.44
C LYS A 394 22.27 -21.83 -5.58
N ASN A 395 22.23 -20.84 -4.69
CA ASN A 395 23.35 -20.44 -3.82
C ASN A 395 23.39 -21.19 -2.48
N THR A 396 22.42 -22.06 -2.22
CA THR A 396 22.37 -22.90 -1.02
C THR A 396 23.09 -24.23 -1.25
N LYS A 397 23.80 -24.74 -0.23
CA LYS A 397 24.43 -26.06 -0.28
C LYS A 397 23.40 -27.16 -0.51
N GLU A 398 23.76 -28.16 -1.30
CA GLU A 398 22.91 -29.31 -1.61
C GLU A 398 22.39 -30.03 -0.36
N THR A 399 23.22 -30.17 0.67
CA THR A 399 22.84 -30.79 1.95
C THR A 399 21.73 -30.02 2.66
N THR A 400 21.78 -28.68 2.63
CA THR A 400 20.77 -27.82 3.24
C THR A 400 19.48 -27.82 2.42
N ARG A 401 19.56 -27.93 1.08
CA ARG A 401 18.37 -28.12 0.23
C ARG A 401 17.65 -29.42 0.54
N LYS A 402 18.39 -30.54 0.68
CA LYS A 402 17.81 -31.84 1.06
C LYS A 402 17.14 -31.80 2.43
N ALA A 403 17.79 -31.20 3.44
CA ALA A 403 17.20 -31.01 4.76
C ALA A 403 15.92 -30.15 4.72
N ALA A 404 15.87 -29.14 3.84
CA ALA A 404 14.67 -28.33 3.65
C ALA A 404 13.54 -29.13 3.00
N SER A 405 13.84 -29.98 2.00
CA SER A 405 12.87 -30.88 1.39
C SER A 405 12.31 -31.90 2.38
N GLU A 406 13.17 -32.50 3.22
CA GLU A 406 12.74 -33.44 4.26
C GLU A 406 11.83 -32.76 5.30
N LEU A 407 12.15 -31.54 5.72
CA LEU A 407 11.29 -30.78 6.64
C LEU A 407 9.95 -30.41 6.00
N LEU A 408 9.96 -30.02 4.73
CA LEU A 408 8.75 -29.65 4.00
C LEU A 408 7.78 -30.82 3.82
N LEU A 409 8.30 -32.05 3.73
CA LEU A 409 7.49 -33.27 3.68
C LEU A 409 6.87 -33.67 5.03
N ASN A 410 7.41 -33.13 6.14
CA ASN A 410 7.03 -33.51 7.51
C ASN A 410 6.23 -32.41 8.25
N ILE A 411 5.86 -31.34 7.56
CA ILE A 411 4.98 -30.26 8.03
C ILE A 411 3.68 -30.26 7.23
#